data_AF-W9VJR6-F1
#
_entry.id   AF-W9VJR6-F1
#
_cell.length_a   1.000
_cell.length_b   1.000
_cell.length_c   1.000
_cell.angle_alpha   90.00
_cell.angle_beta   90.00
_cell.angle_gamma   90.00
#
_symmetry.space_group_name_H-M   'P 1'
#
loop_
_entity.id
_entity.type
_entity.pdbx_description
1 polymer ?
#
loop_
_entity_poly.entity_id
_entity_poly.type
_entity_poly.pdbx_seq_one_letter_code
_entity_poly.pdbx_strand_id
1 'polypeptide(L)'
;MLPAYFAIRAFNIELARIPDVVSMPQIGAMRMQFWRDTIDKSFKLTPPSEPVAILIASYLKQGHKLNKTWFQRIITARDRKLTHPGFTNLSELESYAESTYSTLLYLTLSALPLKSVEVDHLASHVGKAAGIAAVLRGVPLLAFPPPPNTHSVNPPQMGGGTRERQGVVTLPLDVMSQCGVQEEDIFRNGANAVGVRDAVFTVATRASDHLITARELLKNLQQYRDPGHEFEHMYDEGHGYTKYDIGERTSAERRKEDIDKGFGIVMGPAVSAQLWLDRLQKVDFDIFHPDLRRVEWKLPFVAWLRNRRGKL
;
A
#
# COMPACT_ATOMS: atom_id res chain seq x y z
N MET A 1 18.72 0.43 10.09
CA MET A 1 17.33 0.05 9.75
C MET A 1 16.29 1.08 10.21
N LEU A 2 16.23 1.44 11.50
CA LEU A 2 15.20 2.38 12.01
C LEU A 2 15.14 3.74 11.26
N PRO A 3 16.27 4.41 10.93
CA PRO A 3 16.25 5.64 10.13
C PRO A 3 15.65 5.44 8.73
N ALA A 4 16.01 4.34 8.06
CA ALA A 4 15.46 3.99 6.75
C ALA A 4 13.95 3.72 6.83
N TYR A 5 13.50 2.98 7.84
CA TYR A 5 12.09 2.73 8.09
C TYR A 5 11.30 4.03 8.24
N PHE A 6 11.78 4.97 9.07
CA PHE A 6 11.13 6.27 9.23
C PHE A 6 11.13 7.10 7.94
N ALA A 7 12.24 7.13 7.20
CA ALA A 7 12.32 7.84 5.92
C ALA A 7 11.30 7.27 4.91
N ILE A 8 11.24 5.95 4.78
CA ILE A 8 10.34 5.24 3.85
C ILE A 8 8.87 5.50 4.24
N ARG A 9 8.52 5.43 5.52
CA ARG A 9 7.15 5.68 5.99
C ARG A 9 6.75 7.14 5.84
N ALA A 10 7.65 8.08 6.17
CA ALA A 10 7.41 9.51 5.99
C ALA A 10 7.24 9.86 4.50
N PHE A 11 8.11 9.35 3.63
CA PHE A 11 7.96 9.46 2.18
C PHE A 11 6.58 9.00 1.69
N ASN A 12 6.12 7.82 2.13
CA ASN A 12 4.80 7.33 1.76
C ASN A 12 3.67 8.26 2.22
N ILE A 13 3.77 8.82 3.43
CA ILE A 13 2.78 9.79 3.94
C ILE A 13 2.80 11.07 3.10
N GLU A 14 3.98 11.62 2.81
CA GLU A 14 4.12 12.84 2.02
C GLU A 14 3.54 12.69 0.61
N LEU A 15 3.71 11.53 -0.04
CA LEU A 15 3.06 11.28 -1.32
C LEU A 15 1.56 11.06 -1.20
N ALA A 16 1.11 10.30 -0.19
CA ALA A 16 -0.29 9.95 -0.02
C ALA A 16 -1.18 11.16 0.25
N ARG A 17 -0.64 12.22 0.89
CA ARG A 17 -1.37 13.46 1.16
C ARG A 17 -1.43 14.44 -0.01
N ILE A 18 -0.67 14.24 -1.09
CA ILE A 18 -0.62 15.20 -2.21
C ILE A 18 -2.02 15.51 -2.74
N PRO A 19 -2.89 14.51 -3.04
CA PRO A 19 -4.26 14.78 -3.50
C PRO A 19 -5.08 15.63 -2.51
N ASP A 20 -4.79 15.52 -1.20
CA ASP A 20 -5.50 16.23 -0.15
C ASP A 20 -5.01 17.67 0.07
N VAL A 21 -3.88 18.08 -0.51
CA VAL A 21 -3.31 19.42 -0.28
C VAL A 21 -3.17 20.25 -1.55
N VAL A 22 -3.53 19.70 -2.71
CA VAL A 22 -3.49 20.40 -4.00
C VAL A 22 -4.90 20.63 -4.53
N SER A 23 -5.12 21.79 -5.13
CA SER A 23 -6.43 22.15 -5.69
C SER A 23 -6.63 21.65 -7.12
N MET A 24 -5.55 21.36 -7.84
CA MET A 24 -5.60 20.95 -9.25
C MET A 24 -4.61 19.80 -9.52
N PRO A 25 -4.96 18.82 -10.37
CA PRO A 25 -4.08 17.70 -10.72
C PRO A 25 -2.70 18.14 -11.23
N GLN A 26 -2.63 19.27 -11.95
CA GLN A 26 -1.36 19.81 -12.47
C GLN A 26 -0.40 20.20 -11.34
N ILE A 27 -0.91 20.81 -10.26
CA ILE A 27 -0.12 21.15 -9.07
C ILE A 27 0.33 19.87 -8.36
N GLY A 28 -0.55 18.85 -8.30
CA GLY A 28 -0.20 17.52 -7.82
C GLY A 28 0.95 16.89 -8.61
N ALA A 29 0.89 16.94 -9.94
CA ALA A 29 1.93 16.43 -10.83
C ALA A 29 3.26 17.17 -10.64
N MET A 30 3.24 18.49 -10.45
CA MET A 30 4.44 19.27 -10.09
C MET A 30 5.06 18.79 -8.77
N ARG A 31 4.23 18.49 -7.75
CA ARG A 31 4.72 17.93 -6.48
C ARG A 31 5.25 16.51 -6.64
N MET A 32 4.62 15.67 -7.46
CA MET A 32 5.14 14.33 -7.78
C MET A 32 6.51 14.45 -8.46
N GLN A 33 6.66 15.35 -9.43
CA GLN A 33 7.95 15.61 -10.08
C GLN A 33 9.02 16.11 -9.10
N PHE A 34 8.66 17.04 -8.20
CA PHE A 34 9.55 17.46 -7.13
C PHE A 34 10.05 16.27 -6.29
N TRP A 35 9.19 15.30 -5.96
CA TRP A 35 9.60 14.10 -5.24
C TRP A 35 10.50 13.19 -6.07
N ARG A 36 10.30 13.07 -7.39
CA ARG A 36 11.23 12.33 -8.27
C ARG A 36 12.63 12.94 -8.19
N ASP A 37 12.72 14.25 -8.36
CA ASP A 37 13.98 14.99 -8.32
C ASP A 37 14.64 14.93 -6.93
N THR A 38 13.82 14.96 -5.88
CA THR A 38 14.27 14.87 -4.48
C THR A 38 14.89 13.51 -4.18
N ILE A 39 14.26 12.41 -4.61
CA ILE A 39 14.84 11.07 -4.49
C ILE A 39 16.14 10.99 -5.30
N ASP A 40 16.15 11.48 -6.53
CA ASP A 40 17.34 11.51 -7.38
C ASP A 40 18.53 12.22 -6.74
N LYS A 41 18.29 13.41 -6.17
CA LYS A 41 19.30 14.20 -5.43
C LYS A 41 19.74 13.52 -4.14
N SER A 42 18.82 12.89 -3.41
CA SER A 42 19.14 12.14 -2.18
C SER A 42 20.08 10.98 -2.46
N PHE A 43 19.84 10.23 -3.54
CA PHE A 43 20.70 9.12 -3.97
C PHE A 43 22.07 9.59 -4.51
N LYS A 44 22.17 10.84 -4.96
CA LYS A 44 23.45 11.49 -5.31
C LYS A 44 24.16 12.14 -4.11
N LEU A 45 23.64 11.93 -2.88
CA LEU A 45 24.13 12.52 -1.64
C LEU A 45 24.13 14.06 -1.62
N THR A 46 23.25 14.68 -2.41
CA THR A 46 23.03 16.13 -2.48
C THR A 46 21.56 16.48 -2.18
N PRO A 47 21.00 16.02 -1.04
CA PRO A 47 19.56 16.17 -0.77
C PRO A 47 19.17 17.67 -0.67
N PRO A 48 17.96 18.05 -1.11
CA PRO A 48 17.38 19.34 -0.74
C PRO A 48 17.12 19.43 0.78
N SER A 49 16.76 20.61 1.27
CA SER A 49 16.38 20.88 2.68
C SER A 49 15.00 20.29 3.05
N GLU A 50 14.76 19.04 2.68
CA GLU A 50 13.56 18.25 2.96
C GLU A 50 13.94 17.15 3.96
N PRO A 51 13.33 17.07 5.17
CA PRO A 51 13.74 16.11 6.20
C PRO A 51 13.81 14.66 5.74
N VAL A 52 12.85 14.22 4.90
CA VAL A 52 12.84 12.88 4.32
C VAL A 52 14.06 12.65 3.43
N ALA A 53 14.37 13.62 2.57
CA ALA A 53 15.51 13.57 1.65
C ALA A 53 16.85 13.51 2.40
N ILE A 54 17.00 14.35 3.42
CA ILE A 54 18.18 14.39 4.30
C ILE A 54 18.38 13.04 4.99
N LEU A 55 17.31 12.43 5.50
CA LEU A 55 17.38 11.15 6.19
C LEU A 55 17.76 10.00 5.24
N ILE A 56 17.22 9.99 4.02
CA ILE A 56 17.61 9.03 2.97
C ILE A 56 19.10 9.18 2.64
N ALA A 57 19.55 10.40 2.32
CA ALA A 57 20.94 10.65 1.96
C ALA A 57 21.91 10.32 3.11
N SER A 58 21.54 10.63 4.36
CA SER A 58 22.33 10.29 5.54
C SER A 58 22.45 8.78 5.73
N TYR A 59 21.37 8.03 5.49
CA TYR A 59 21.40 6.56 5.52
C TYR A 59 22.31 5.98 4.43
N LEU A 60 22.22 6.49 3.20
CA LEU A 60 23.05 6.06 2.07
C LEU A 60 24.53 6.41 2.27
N LYS A 61 24.83 7.58 2.86
CA LYS A 61 26.20 8.04 3.16
C LYS A 61 26.94 7.10 4.12
N GLN A 62 26.22 6.35 4.96
CA GLN A 62 26.78 5.33 5.85
C GLN A 62 27.17 4.03 5.13
N GLY A 63 26.99 3.94 3.81
CA GLY A 63 27.28 2.75 3.00
C GLY A 63 26.12 1.75 2.95
N HIS A 64 24.98 2.07 3.57
CA HIS A 64 23.76 1.28 3.42
C HIS A 64 23.15 1.44 2.04
N LYS A 65 22.36 0.45 1.62
CA LYS A 65 21.69 0.43 0.32
C LYS A 65 20.18 0.60 0.48
N LEU A 66 19.58 1.23 -0.51
CA LEU A 66 18.13 1.30 -0.74
C LEU A 66 17.91 1.19 -2.24
N ASN A 67 16.74 0.70 -2.65
CA ASN A 67 16.42 0.62 -4.07
C ASN A 67 15.69 1.89 -4.55
N LYS A 68 16.34 2.67 -5.42
CA LYS A 68 15.79 3.89 -6.03
C LYS A 68 14.57 3.60 -6.91
N THR A 69 14.56 2.50 -7.65
CA THR A 69 13.48 2.10 -8.55
C THR A 69 12.17 1.91 -7.80
N TRP A 70 12.20 1.39 -6.58
CA TRP A 70 11.01 1.27 -5.73
C TRP A 70 10.41 2.60 -5.31
N PHE A 71 11.24 3.60 -4.98
CA PHE A 71 10.73 4.96 -4.75
C PHE A 71 10.04 5.51 -6.00
N GLN A 72 10.68 5.39 -7.17
CA GLN A 72 10.14 5.91 -8.42
C GLN A 72 8.84 5.21 -8.84
N ARG A 73 8.74 3.89 -8.65
CA ARG A 73 7.52 3.10 -8.92
C ARG A 73 6.34 3.62 -8.08
N ILE A 74 6.53 3.86 -6.78
CA ILE A 74 5.47 4.40 -5.90
C ILE A 74 5.02 5.78 -6.37
N ILE A 75 5.96 6.69 -6.70
CA ILE A 75 5.61 8.03 -7.18
C ILE A 75 4.82 7.91 -8.49
N THR A 76 5.25 7.08 -9.43
CA THR A 76 4.55 6.85 -10.71
C THR A 76 3.14 6.28 -10.53
N ALA A 77 2.96 5.32 -9.62
CA ALA A 77 1.64 4.76 -9.34
C ALA A 77 0.67 5.80 -8.75
N ARG A 78 1.15 6.65 -7.83
CA ARG A 78 0.32 7.70 -7.20
C ARG A 78 0.05 8.88 -8.12
N ASP A 79 1.02 9.26 -8.95
CA ASP A 79 0.89 10.32 -9.95
C ASP A 79 -0.25 10.02 -10.95
N ARG A 80 -0.32 8.77 -11.44
CA ARG A 80 -1.42 8.31 -12.32
C ARG A 80 -2.81 8.46 -11.69
N LYS A 81 -2.92 8.34 -10.37
CA LYS A 81 -4.20 8.45 -9.64
C LYS A 81 -4.63 9.88 -9.37
N LEU A 82 -3.81 10.89 -9.68
CA LEU A 82 -4.23 12.31 -9.58
C LEU A 82 -5.31 12.67 -10.60
N THR A 83 -5.33 12.01 -11.76
CA THR A 83 -6.29 12.26 -12.84
C THR A 83 -7.34 11.14 -12.98
N HIS A 84 -7.01 9.92 -12.55
CA HIS A 84 -7.88 8.75 -12.67
C HIS A 84 -8.04 8.04 -11.31
N PRO A 85 -8.79 8.62 -10.37
CA PRO A 85 -8.83 8.14 -8.98
C PRO A 85 -9.58 6.80 -8.78
N GLY A 86 -10.53 6.45 -9.66
CA GLY A 86 -11.26 5.17 -9.65
C GLY A 86 -10.46 4.00 -10.24
N PHE A 87 -11.07 2.82 -10.35
CA PHE A 87 -10.45 1.63 -10.95
C PHE A 87 -11.40 1.00 -11.97
N THR A 88 -10.88 0.64 -13.13
CA THR A 88 -11.66 0.03 -14.21
C THR A 88 -12.07 -1.39 -13.85
N ASN A 89 -11.14 -2.13 -13.25
CA ASN A 89 -11.37 -3.51 -12.85
C ASN A 89 -10.59 -3.91 -11.59
N LEU A 90 -10.92 -5.07 -11.03
CA LEU A 90 -10.26 -5.60 -9.83
C LEU A 90 -8.74 -5.80 -10.05
N SER A 91 -8.33 -6.21 -11.25
CA SER A 91 -6.91 -6.38 -11.59
C SER A 91 -6.12 -5.07 -11.57
N GLU A 92 -6.75 -3.94 -11.94
CA GLU A 92 -6.14 -2.61 -11.85
C GLU A 92 -5.92 -2.20 -10.39
N LEU A 93 -6.89 -2.49 -9.52
CA LEU A 93 -6.77 -2.27 -8.09
C LEU A 93 -5.64 -3.11 -7.47
N GLU A 94 -5.52 -4.38 -7.85
CA GLU A 94 -4.40 -5.23 -7.42
C GLU A 94 -3.05 -4.70 -7.90
N SER A 95 -2.96 -4.28 -9.16
CA SER A 95 -1.73 -3.71 -9.75
C SER A 95 -1.32 -2.42 -9.05
N TYR A 96 -2.30 -1.61 -8.66
CA TYR A 96 -2.07 -0.41 -7.85
C TYR A 96 -1.58 -0.76 -6.44
N ALA A 97 -2.18 -1.75 -5.79
CA ALA A 97 -1.76 -2.22 -4.47
C ALA A 97 -0.33 -2.80 -4.50
N GLU A 98 0.04 -3.51 -5.56
CA GLU A 98 1.39 -4.00 -5.81
C GLU A 98 2.40 -2.84 -5.98
N SER A 99 2.05 -1.87 -6.81
CA SER A 99 2.93 -0.73 -7.12
C SER A 99 3.03 0.31 -5.99
N THR A 100 2.28 0.14 -4.91
CA THR A 100 2.27 1.06 -3.76
C THR A 100 2.58 0.34 -2.45
N TYR A 101 1.69 -0.52 -1.98
CA TYR A 101 1.82 -1.20 -0.68
C TYR A 101 2.85 -2.32 -0.72
N SER A 102 2.83 -3.21 -1.72
CA SER A 102 3.87 -4.25 -1.86
C SER A 102 5.24 -3.64 -2.09
N THR A 103 5.32 -2.64 -2.99
CA THR A 103 6.57 -1.93 -3.28
C THR A 103 7.14 -1.22 -2.04
N LEU A 104 6.30 -0.71 -1.15
CA LEU A 104 6.74 -0.16 0.14
C LEU A 104 7.33 -1.23 1.07
N LEU A 105 6.80 -2.47 1.02
CA LEU A 105 7.39 -3.61 1.73
C LEU A 105 8.71 -4.03 1.10
N TYR A 106 8.81 -4.15 -0.23
CA TYR A 106 10.08 -4.44 -0.92
C TYR A 106 11.15 -3.40 -0.58
N LEU A 107 10.77 -2.12 -0.57
CA LEU A 107 11.67 -1.04 -0.20
C LEU A 107 12.14 -1.16 1.25
N THR A 108 11.24 -1.54 2.16
CA THR A 108 11.59 -1.78 3.57
C THR A 108 12.49 -3.01 3.73
N LEU A 109 12.22 -4.09 3.00
CA LEU A 109 13.04 -5.31 2.95
C LEU A 109 14.42 -5.01 2.38
N SER A 110 14.52 -4.15 1.35
CA SER A 110 15.81 -3.74 0.76
C SER A 110 16.70 -2.94 1.71
N ALA A 111 16.14 -2.38 2.79
CA ALA A 111 16.91 -1.73 3.84
C ALA A 111 17.58 -2.73 4.80
N LEU A 112 17.21 -4.01 4.72
CA LEU A 112 17.89 -5.13 5.37
C LEU A 112 18.91 -5.74 4.40
N PRO A 113 19.99 -6.37 4.90
CA PRO A 113 20.87 -7.21 4.07
C PRO A 113 20.18 -8.54 3.76
N LEU A 114 19.04 -8.47 3.07
CA LEU A 114 18.15 -9.57 2.74
C LEU A 114 17.90 -9.57 1.23
N LYS A 115 18.13 -10.72 0.58
CA LYS A 115 17.83 -10.94 -0.83
C LYS A 115 17.21 -12.34 -0.96
N SER A 116 15.88 -12.39 -0.95
CA SER A 116 15.11 -13.64 -1.00
C SER A 116 13.85 -13.43 -1.84
N VAL A 117 13.76 -14.19 -2.93
CA VAL A 117 12.59 -14.21 -3.81
C VAL A 117 11.35 -14.62 -3.01
N GLU A 118 11.51 -15.53 -2.07
CA GLU A 118 10.42 -16.07 -1.26
C GLU A 118 9.85 -15.04 -0.28
N VAL A 119 10.71 -14.22 0.34
CA VAL A 119 10.25 -13.14 1.23
C VAL A 119 9.63 -12.00 0.43
N ASP A 120 10.17 -11.69 -0.75
CA ASP A 120 9.55 -10.72 -1.66
C ASP A 120 8.19 -11.23 -2.14
N HIS A 121 8.07 -12.51 -2.47
CA HIS A 121 6.79 -13.11 -2.85
C HIS A 121 5.76 -13.01 -1.71
N LEU A 122 6.18 -13.30 -0.48
CA LEU A 122 5.33 -13.12 0.71
C LEU A 122 4.91 -11.66 0.89
N ALA A 123 5.83 -10.72 0.70
CA ALA A 123 5.56 -9.29 0.77
C ALA A 123 4.62 -8.81 -0.33
N SER A 124 4.63 -9.42 -1.53
CA SER A 124 3.68 -9.12 -2.60
C SER A 124 2.25 -9.37 -2.17
N HIS A 125 1.95 -10.58 -1.70
CA HIS A 125 0.59 -10.93 -1.27
C HIS A 125 0.13 -10.10 -0.08
N VAL A 126 0.97 -9.93 0.93
CA VAL A 126 0.65 -9.09 2.09
C VAL A 126 0.43 -7.63 1.69
N GLY A 127 1.28 -7.10 0.81
CA GLY A 127 1.19 -5.74 0.30
C GLY A 127 -0.09 -5.49 -0.47
N LYS A 128 -0.45 -6.40 -1.39
CA LYS A 128 -1.72 -6.34 -2.13
C LYS A 128 -2.92 -6.39 -1.21
N ALA A 129 -2.96 -7.32 -0.24
CA ALA A 129 -4.05 -7.38 0.74
C ALA A 129 -4.20 -6.08 1.53
N ALA A 130 -3.09 -5.56 2.06
CA ALA A 130 -3.08 -4.31 2.81
C ALA A 130 -3.49 -3.09 1.96
N GLY A 131 -3.09 -3.07 0.68
CA GLY A 131 -3.45 -2.01 -0.26
C GLY A 131 -4.93 -2.02 -0.63
N ILE A 132 -5.49 -3.19 -0.95
CA ILE A 132 -6.93 -3.35 -1.22
C ILE A 132 -7.74 -2.93 0.02
N ALA A 133 -7.35 -3.40 1.21
CA ALA A 133 -8.00 -3.00 2.46
C ALA A 133 -7.89 -1.50 2.74
N ALA A 134 -6.79 -0.85 2.33
CA ALA A 134 -6.65 0.60 2.45
C ALA A 134 -7.55 1.37 1.47
N VAL A 135 -7.70 0.89 0.23
CA VAL A 135 -8.61 1.49 -0.74
C VAL A 135 -10.06 1.37 -0.25
N LEU A 136 -10.48 0.20 0.24
CA LEU A 136 -11.81 0.02 0.81
C LEU A 136 -12.05 0.96 2.00
N ARG A 137 -11.08 1.07 2.93
CA ARG A 137 -11.14 2.05 4.04
C ARG A 137 -11.31 3.50 3.58
N GLY A 138 -10.76 3.82 2.42
CA GLY A 138 -10.83 5.15 1.82
C GLY A 138 -12.18 5.46 1.18
N VAL A 139 -12.97 4.47 0.76
CA VAL A 139 -14.23 4.67 0.01
C VAL A 139 -15.15 5.69 0.68
N PRO A 140 -15.51 5.56 1.98
CA PRO A 140 -16.41 6.54 2.60
C PRO A 140 -15.84 7.95 2.71
N LEU A 141 -14.51 8.07 2.83
CA LEU A 141 -13.82 9.34 3.02
C LEU A 141 -13.63 10.09 1.70
N LEU A 142 -13.42 9.35 0.62
CA LEU A 142 -13.26 9.91 -0.72
C LEU A 142 -14.60 10.17 -1.40
N ALA A 143 -15.60 9.32 -1.18
CA ALA A 143 -16.96 9.55 -1.69
C ALA A 143 -17.64 10.75 -0.99
N PHE A 144 -17.34 10.97 0.30
CA PHE A 144 -17.91 12.07 1.09
C PHE A 144 -16.79 12.86 1.78
N PRO A 145 -16.03 13.68 1.04
CA PRO A 145 -14.93 14.43 1.60
C PRO A 145 -15.44 15.44 2.64
N PRO A 146 -14.70 15.66 3.75
CA PRO A 146 -15.06 16.68 4.71
C PRO A 146 -14.99 18.08 4.07
N PRO A 147 -15.74 19.06 4.61
CA PRO A 147 -15.67 20.44 4.14
C PRO A 147 -14.23 20.96 4.19
N PRO A 148 -13.84 21.86 3.26
CA PRO A 148 -12.48 22.39 3.21
C PRO A 148 -12.11 23.08 4.52
N ASN A 149 -10.87 22.85 4.99
CA ASN A 149 -10.36 23.49 6.20
C ASN A 149 -10.31 25.02 6.01
N THR A 150 -10.98 25.76 6.90
CA THR A 150 -11.04 27.24 6.90
C THR A 150 -9.74 27.95 7.30
N HIS A 151 -8.71 27.20 7.73
CA HIS A 151 -7.41 27.75 8.17
C HIS A 151 -6.33 27.77 7.08
N SER A 152 -6.65 27.44 5.83
CA SER A 152 -5.71 27.58 4.71
C SER A 152 -5.57 29.05 4.32
N VAL A 153 -4.45 29.66 4.71
CA VAL A 153 -4.00 30.97 4.21
C VAL A 153 -3.46 30.79 2.79
N ASN A 154 -4.33 30.44 1.84
CA ASN A 154 -3.99 30.52 0.43
C ASN A 154 -4.25 31.97 -0.04
N PRO A 155 -3.30 32.65 -0.70
CA PRO A 155 -3.49 34.02 -1.17
C PRO A 155 -4.75 34.13 -2.05
N PRO A 156 -5.61 35.16 -1.87
CA PRO A 156 -6.89 35.26 -2.58
C PRO A 156 -6.79 35.53 -4.09
N GLN A 157 -5.59 35.54 -4.68
CA GLN A 157 -5.36 36.28 -5.93
C GLN A 157 -4.94 35.45 -7.15
N MET A 158 -5.06 34.11 -7.13
CA MET A 158 -5.06 33.30 -8.36
C MET A 158 -5.77 31.96 -8.14
N GLY A 159 -7.08 31.91 -8.44
CA GLY A 159 -7.83 30.65 -8.50
C GLY A 159 -9.27 30.82 -8.03
N GLY A 160 -10.20 30.89 -8.97
CA GLY A 160 -11.62 31.10 -8.69
C GLY A 160 -12.25 29.99 -7.84
N GLY A 161 -13.14 30.38 -6.93
CA GLY A 161 -14.09 29.54 -6.22
C GLY A 161 -13.48 28.47 -5.31
N THR A 162 -13.93 28.39 -4.06
CA THR A 162 -13.82 27.16 -3.27
C THR A 162 -14.57 26.05 -4.01
N ARG A 163 -13.91 25.30 -4.90
CA ARG A 163 -14.48 24.07 -5.45
C ARG A 163 -14.75 23.15 -4.27
N GLU A 164 -16.01 22.86 -4.02
CA GLU A 164 -16.40 21.71 -3.22
C GLU A 164 -15.62 20.51 -3.77
N ARG A 165 -14.92 19.77 -2.90
CA ARG A 165 -14.26 18.55 -3.33
C ARG A 165 -15.34 17.61 -3.81
N GLN A 166 -15.41 17.39 -5.12
CA GLN A 166 -16.33 16.42 -5.68
C GLN A 166 -15.89 15.04 -5.17
N GLY A 167 -16.82 14.33 -4.53
CA GLY A 167 -16.59 12.99 -4.04
C GLY A 167 -16.23 12.04 -5.17
N VAL A 168 -15.45 11.01 -4.86
CA VAL A 168 -15.05 9.97 -5.80
C VAL A 168 -15.27 8.59 -5.17
N VAL A 169 -15.89 7.68 -5.92
CA VAL A 169 -15.97 6.28 -5.56
C VAL A 169 -14.76 5.51 -6.12
N THR A 170 -14.04 4.80 -5.25
CA THR A 170 -12.83 4.04 -5.59
C THR A 170 -13.05 2.54 -5.66
N LEU A 171 -14.31 2.08 -5.72
CA LEU A 171 -14.61 0.68 -6.01
C LEU A 171 -14.34 0.37 -7.50
N PRO A 172 -13.91 -0.86 -7.84
CA PRO A 172 -13.74 -1.26 -9.23
C PRO A 172 -15.07 -1.24 -10.02
N LEU A 173 -15.05 -0.63 -11.21
CA LEU A 173 -16.23 -0.47 -12.06
C LEU A 173 -16.82 -1.80 -12.53
N ASP A 174 -16.00 -2.81 -12.82
CA ASP A 174 -16.44 -4.16 -13.16
C ASP A 174 -17.22 -4.82 -12.02
N VAL A 175 -16.75 -4.72 -10.80
CA VAL A 175 -17.40 -5.26 -9.60
C VAL A 175 -18.70 -4.51 -9.30
N MET A 176 -18.68 -3.17 -9.39
CA MET A 176 -19.89 -2.37 -9.26
C MET A 176 -20.95 -2.78 -10.27
N SER A 177 -20.57 -2.91 -11.54
CA SER A 177 -21.46 -3.37 -12.63
C SER A 177 -22.03 -4.76 -12.35
N GLN A 178 -21.20 -5.72 -11.96
CA GLN A 178 -21.63 -7.08 -11.62
C GLN A 178 -22.63 -7.12 -10.45
N CYS A 179 -22.47 -6.24 -9.47
CA CYS A 179 -23.35 -6.15 -8.30
C CYS A 179 -24.54 -5.19 -8.51
N GLY A 180 -24.70 -4.61 -9.70
CA GLY A 180 -25.78 -3.67 -10.01
C GLY A 180 -25.66 -2.31 -9.31
N VAL A 181 -24.45 -1.91 -8.89
CA VAL A 181 -24.18 -0.66 -8.17
C VAL A 181 -23.90 0.47 -9.14
N GLN A 182 -24.65 1.56 -9.03
CA GLN A 182 -24.34 2.81 -9.72
C GLN A 182 -23.62 3.78 -8.77
N GLU A 183 -22.69 4.57 -9.32
CA GLU A 183 -21.94 5.55 -8.53
C GLU A 183 -22.87 6.60 -7.88
N GLU A 184 -23.84 7.08 -8.64
CA GLU A 184 -24.84 8.06 -8.16
C GLU A 184 -25.67 7.51 -6.97
N ASP A 185 -25.98 6.22 -6.97
CA ASP A 185 -26.72 5.60 -5.86
C ASP A 185 -25.91 5.61 -4.56
N ILE A 186 -24.58 5.47 -4.66
CA ILE A 186 -23.68 5.60 -3.50
C ILE A 186 -23.72 7.04 -2.98
N PHE A 187 -23.64 8.05 -3.85
CA PHE A 187 -23.69 9.46 -3.41
C PHE A 187 -25.03 9.84 -2.75
N ARG A 188 -26.14 9.28 -3.25
CA ARG A 188 -27.49 9.56 -2.71
C ARG A 188 -27.80 8.81 -1.44
N ASN A 189 -27.47 7.52 -1.41
CA ASN A 189 -27.98 6.58 -0.40
C ASN A 189 -26.88 6.05 0.53
N GLY A 190 -25.61 6.30 0.22
CA GLY A 190 -24.46 5.84 1.02
C GLY A 190 -24.50 4.34 1.24
N ALA A 191 -24.55 3.94 2.51
CA ALA A 191 -24.63 2.53 2.95
C ALA A 191 -25.85 1.78 2.41
N ASN A 192 -26.92 2.50 2.05
CA ASN A 192 -28.18 1.93 1.58
C ASN A 192 -28.23 1.80 0.05
N ALA A 193 -27.15 2.14 -0.66
CA ALA A 193 -27.07 1.91 -2.10
C ALA A 193 -27.19 0.41 -2.41
N VAL A 194 -28.09 0.05 -3.32
CA VAL A 194 -28.36 -1.35 -3.68
C VAL A 194 -27.08 -1.98 -4.23
N GLY A 195 -26.74 -3.19 -3.76
CA GLY A 195 -25.57 -3.95 -4.20
C GLY A 195 -24.21 -3.48 -3.64
N VAL A 196 -24.15 -2.35 -2.90
CA VAL A 196 -22.85 -1.80 -2.43
C VAL A 196 -22.13 -2.75 -1.48
N ARG A 197 -22.88 -3.46 -0.62
CA ARG A 197 -22.32 -4.46 0.29
C ARG A 197 -21.75 -5.66 -0.46
N ASP A 198 -22.42 -6.13 -1.51
CA ASP A 198 -21.96 -7.23 -2.36
C ASP A 198 -20.69 -6.84 -3.15
N ALA A 199 -20.64 -5.59 -3.64
CA ALA A 199 -19.45 -5.06 -4.29
C ALA A 199 -18.27 -4.98 -3.31
N VAL A 200 -18.49 -4.46 -2.09
CA VAL A 200 -17.48 -4.40 -1.02
C VAL A 200 -17.05 -5.81 -0.62
N PHE A 201 -17.98 -6.76 -0.49
CA PHE A 201 -17.70 -8.17 -0.21
C PHE A 201 -16.78 -8.77 -1.27
N THR A 202 -17.07 -8.55 -2.56
CA THR A 202 -16.28 -9.07 -3.67
C THR A 202 -14.83 -8.55 -3.62
N VAL A 203 -14.65 -7.24 -3.41
CA VAL A 203 -13.31 -6.65 -3.28
C VAL A 203 -12.59 -7.10 -2.01
N ALA A 204 -13.31 -7.21 -0.88
CA ALA A 204 -12.75 -7.67 0.40
C ALA A 204 -12.35 -9.15 0.37
N THR A 205 -13.07 -9.98 -0.39
CA THR A 205 -12.73 -11.37 -0.65
C THR A 205 -11.37 -11.44 -1.34
N ARG A 206 -11.12 -10.61 -2.36
CA ARG A 206 -9.82 -10.56 -3.04
C ARG A 206 -8.66 -10.23 -2.10
N ALA A 207 -8.86 -9.31 -1.15
CA ALA A 207 -7.86 -9.01 -0.12
C ALA A 207 -7.64 -10.19 0.83
N SER A 208 -8.72 -10.89 1.20
CA SER A 208 -8.67 -12.07 2.07
C SER A 208 -7.94 -13.23 1.40
N ASP A 209 -8.17 -13.47 0.11
CA ASP A 209 -7.48 -14.49 -0.69
C ASP A 209 -5.97 -14.27 -0.67
N HIS A 210 -5.51 -13.03 -0.82
CA HIS A 210 -4.09 -12.71 -0.70
C HIS A 210 -3.52 -13.03 0.69
N LEU A 211 -4.26 -12.79 1.78
CA LEU A 211 -3.80 -13.16 3.12
C LEU A 211 -3.78 -14.68 3.32
N ILE A 212 -4.74 -15.40 2.74
CA ILE A 212 -4.77 -16.86 2.75
C ILE A 212 -3.56 -17.42 1.99
N THR A 213 -3.29 -16.92 0.78
CA THR A 213 -2.13 -17.31 -0.02
C THR A 213 -0.82 -16.97 0.69
N ALA A 214 -0.70 -15.80 1.32
CA ALA A 214 0.47 -15.42 2.11
C ALA A 214 0.70 -16.38 3.29
N ARG A 215 -0.36 -16.84 3.97
CA ARG A 215 -0.27 -17.81 5.06
C ARG A 215 0.17 -19.18 4.59
N GLU A 216 -0.39 -19.67 3.48
CA GLU A 216 0.00 -20.98 2.94
C GLU A 216 1.43 -20.93 2.41
N LEU A 217 1.82 -19.84 1.74
CA LEU A 217 3.19 -19.59 1.31
C LEU A 217 4.14 -19.61 2.51
N LEU A 218 3.87 -18.84 3.57
CA LEU A 218 4.72 -18.82 4.77
C LEU A 218 4.85 -20.22 5.39
N LYS A 219 3.74 -20.96 5.48
CA LYS A 219 3.74 -22.33 6.01
C LYS A 219 4.57 -23.28 5.14
N ASN A 220 4.47 -23.19 3.81
CA ASN A 220 5.29 -23.98 2.88
C ASN A 220 6.77 -23.65 3.05
N LEU A 221 7.11 -22.36 3.13
CA LEU A 221 8.48 -21.89 3.34
C LEU A 221 9.06 -22.36 4.67
N GLN A 222 8.27 -22.32 5.76
CA GLN A 222 8.65 -22.85 7.07
C GLN A 222 8.85 -24.37 7.07
N GLN A 223 8.17 -25.10 6.17
CA GLN A 223 8.30 -26.55 6.00
C GLN A 223 9.29 -26.93 4.89
N TYR A 224 10.06 -25.97 4.38
CA TYR A 224 11.04 -26.15 3.31
C TYR A 224 10.47 -26.67 1.99
N ARG A 225 9.16 -26.52 1.78
CA ARG A 225 8.44 -26.90 0.57
C ARG A 225 8.49 -25.80 -0.47
N ASP A 226 8.09 -26.15 -1.69
CA ASP A 226 7.90 -25.19 -2.78
C ASP A 226 6.81 -24.15 -2.42
N PRO A 227 6.96 -22.89 -2.84
CA PRO A 227 5.95 -21.83 -2.66
C PRO A 227 4.52 -22.21 -3.07
N GLY A 228 4.36 -23.11 -4.04
CA GLY A 228 3.08 -23.58 -4.56
C GLY A 228 2.64 -22.89 -5.86
N HIS A 229 3.22 -21.73 -6.16
CA HIS A 229 3.08 -21.03 -7.45
C HIS A 229 4.30 -20.13 -7.72
N GLU A 230 4.47 -19.73 -8.97
CA GLU A 230 5.55 -18.83 -9.39
C GLU A 230 5.27 -17.39 -8.93
N PHE A 231 6.35 -16.66 -8.59
CA PHE A 231 6.24 -15.26 -8.22
C PHE A 231 6.18 -14.37 -9.47
N GLU A 232 4.98 -13.90 -9.79
CA GLU A 232 4.71 -13.10 -11.01
C GLU A 232 5.53 -11.80 -11.14
N HIS A 233 5.97 -11.18 -10.03
CA HIS A 233 6.76 -9.92 -10.05
C HIS A 233 8.26 -10.15 -9.91
N MET A 234 8.75 -11.40 -9.95
CA MET A 234 10.16 -11.69 -9.67
C MET A 234 11.15 -11.02 -10.64
N TYR A 235 10.69 -10.65 -11.82
CA TYR A 235 11.49 -10.01 -12.88
C TYR A 235 11.35 -8.48 -12.92
N ASP A 236 10.60 -7.88 -12.00
CA ASP A 236 10.51 -6.41 -11.94
C ASP A 236 11.90 -5.81 -11.66
N GLU A 237 12.23 -4.73 -12.36
CA GLU A 237 13.57 -4.10 -12.34
C GLU A 237 14.08 -3.78 -10.92
N GLY A 238 13.17 -3.56 -9.96
CA GLY A 238 13.53 -3.28 -8.57
C GLY A 238 13.99 -4.49 -7.76
N HIS A 239 13.74 -5.73 -8.18
CA HIS A 239 14.21 -6.90 -7.44
C HIS A 239 15.67 -7.25 -7.76
N GLY A 240 16.09 -7.08 -9.02
CA GLY A 240 17.48 -7.32 -9.43
C GLY A 240 17.95 -8.78 -9.27
N TYR A 241 17.03 -9.74 -9.39
CA TYR A 241 17.37 -11.17 -9.42
C TYR A 241 17.95 -11.56 -10.78
N THR A 242 19.05 -12.29 -10.76
CA THR A 242 19.62 -12.94 -11.94
C THR A 242 19.02 -14.33 -12.12
N LYS A 243 19.14 -14.91 -13.32
CA LYS A 243 18.73 -16.32 -13.55
C LYS A 243 19.43 -17.31 -12.61
N TYR A 244 20.64 -16.97 -12.14
CA TYR A 244 21.38 -17.78 -11.17
C TYR A 244 20.78 -17.70 -9.77
N ASP A 245 20.36 -16.52 -9.32
CA ASP A 245 19.71 -16.33 -8.01
C ASP A 245 18.40 -17.14 -7.88
N ILE A 246 17.71 -17.39 -8.99
CA ILE A 246 16.42 -18.10 -9.04
C ILE A 246 16.60 -19.62 -9.11
N GLY A 247 17.68 -20.10 -9.74
CA GLY A 247 17.95 -21.53 -9.93
C GLY A 247 18.74 -22.17 -8.77
N GLU A 248 19.38 -21.38 -7.92
CA GLU A 248 20.15 -21.87 -6.78
C GLU A 248 19.21 -22.30 -5.64
N ARG A 249 19.19 -23.60 -5.32
CA ARG A 249 18.50 -24.08 -4.12
C ARG A 249 19.20 -23.52 -2.89
N THR A 250 18.63 -22.47 -2.31
CA THR A 250 19.04 -21.93 -1.02
C THR A 250 18.92 -23.00 0.06
N SER A 251 19.94 -23.12 0.92
CA SER A 251 19.91 -24.07 2.03
C SER A 251 18.69 -23.80 2.93
N ALA A 252 18.17 -24.86 3.56
CA ALA A 252 17.06 -24.75 4.50
C ALA A 252 17.37 -23.73 5.63
N GLU A 253 18.62 -23.70 6.08
CA GLU A 253 19.08 -22.74 7.11
C GLU A 253 18.99 -21.29 6.62
N ARG A 254 19.47 -21.00 5.40
CA ARG A 254 19.42 -19.67 4.82
C ARG A 254 17.99 -19.19 4.59
N ARG A 255 17.11 -20.06 4.07
CA ARG A 255 15.68 -19.73 3.91
C ARG A 255 15.03 -19.36 5.23
N LYS A 256 15.31 -20.12 6.29
CA LYS A 256 14.80 -19.82 7.63
C LYS A 256 15.33 -18.47 8.14
N GLU A 257 16.62 -18.22 7.98
CA GLU A 257 17.23 -16.94 8.38
C GLU A 257 16.61 -15.75 7.63
N ASP A 258 16.38 -15.90 6.32
CA ASP A 258 15.77 -14.89 5.47
C ASP A 258 14.32 -14.58 5.90
N ILE A 259 13.54 -15.63 6.19
CA ILE A 259 12.18 -15.50 6.75
C ILE A 259 12.23 -14.80 8.10
N ASP A 260 13.10 -15.21 9.03
CA ASP A 260 13.19 -14.63 10.37
C ASP A 260 13.54 -13.13 10.31
N LYS A 261 14.42 -12.72 9.37
CA LYS A 261 14.75 -11.30 9.12
C LYS A 261 13.58 -10.51 8.53
N GLY A 262 12.87 -11.09 7.56
CA GLY A 262 11.79 -10.42 6.83
C GLY A 262 10.44 -10.43 7.53
N PHE A 263 10.18 -11.41 8.40
CA PHE A 263 8.87 -11.68 8.98
C PHE A 263 8.28 -10.48 9.71
N GLY A 264 9.10 -9.73 10.46
CA GLY A 264 8.66 -8.53 11.17
C GLY A 264 8.11 -7.43 10.24
N ILE A 265 8.59 -7.35 9.00
CA ILE A 265 8.15 -6.34 8.01
C ILE A 265 6.78 -6.69 7.44
N VAL A 266 6.53 -7.99 7.18
CA VAL A 266 5.27 -8.47 6.57
C VAL A 266 4.17 -8.73 7.61
N MET A 267 4.52 -9.12 8.84
CA MET A 267 3.54 -9.49 9.87
C MET A 267 2.62 -8.33 10.25
N GLY A 268 3.16 -7.14 10.48
CA GLY A 268 2.37 -5.97 10.89
C GLY A 268 1.25 -5.61 9.89
N PRO A 269 1.56 -5.38 8.61
CA PRO A 269 0.56 -5.15 7.57
C PRO A 269 -0.45 -6.29 7.40
N ALA A 270 0.00 -7.55 7.46
CA ALA A 270 -0.89 -8.71 7.34
C ALA A 270 -1.92 -8.76 8.48
N VAL A 271 -1.46 -8.61 9.73
CA VAL A 271 -2.34 -8.61 10.91
C VAL A 271 -3.27 -7.40 10.89
N SER A 272 -2.76 -6.21 10.55
CA SER A 272 -3.60 -5.01 10.46
C SER A 272 -4.68 -5.12 9.38
N ALA A 273 -4.35 -5.69 8.22
CA ALA A 273 -5.32 -5.91 7.15
C ALA A 273 -6.37 -6.94 7.58
N GLN A 274 -5.96 -8.08 8.16
CA GLN A 274 -6.89 -9.11 8.64
C GLN A 274 -7.86 -8.56 9.69
N LEU A 275 -7.37 -7.87 10.71
CA LEU A 275 -8.23 -7.35 11.78
C LEU A 275 -9.28 -6.37 11.26
N TRP A 276 -8.91 -5.58 10.24
CA TRP A 276 -9.85 -4.67 9.61
C TRP A 276 -10.88 -5.41 8.74
N LEU A 277 -10.46 -6.40 7.94
CA LEU A 277 -11.35 -7.25 7.14
C LEU A 277 -12.33 -8.05 8.04
N ASP A 278 -11.87 -8.57 9.18
CA ASP A 278 -12.72 -9.26 10.16
C ASP A 278 -13.80 -8.33 10.74
N ARG A 279 -13.49 -7.04 10.89
CA ARG A 279 -14.47 -6.04 11.34
C ARG A 279 -15.44 -5.67 10.24
N LEU A 280 -14.97 -5.54 9.01
CA LEU A 280 -15.80 -5.31 7.84
C LEU A 280 -16.83 -6.45 7.68
N GLN A 281 -16.40 -7.70 7.84
CA GLN A 281 -17.29 -8.86 7.80
C GLN A 281 -18.34 -8.82 8.93
N LYS A 282 -17.96 -8.41 10.14
CA LYS A 282 -18.89 -8.32 11.29
C LYS A 282 -20.00 -7.30 11.11
N VAL A 283 -19.77 -6.27 10.30
CA VAL A 283 -20.76 -5.24 9.97
C VAL A 283 -21.43 -5.53 8.62
N ASP A 284 -21.41 -6.79 8.17
CA ASP A 284 -22.06 -7.23 6.93
C ASP A 284 -21.58 -6.43 5.71
N PHE A 285 -20.27 -6.17 5.64
CA PHE A 285 -19.64 -5.43 4.55
C PHE A 285 -20.19 -4.01 4.33
N ASP A 286 -20.89 -3.45 5.33
CA ASP A 286 -21.22 -2.02 5.37
C ASP A 286 -19.96 -1.19 5.59
N ILE A 287 -19.35 -0.75 4.47
CA ILE A 287 -18.13 0.04 4.47
C ILE A 287 -18.30 1.41 5.14
N PHE A 288 -19.53 1.90 5.29
CA PHE A 288 -19.83 3.19 5.91
C PHE A 288 -20.03 3.08 7.43
N HIS A 289 -20.08 1.86 7.98
CA HIS A 289 -20.36 1.64 9.38
C HIS A 289 -19.35 2.37 10.29
N PRO A 290 -19.82 3.18 11.27
CA PRO A 290 -18.95 4.06 12.07
C PRO A 290 -17.92 3.29 12.89
N ASP A 291 -18.22 2.04 13.27
CA ASP A 291 -17.26 1.21 13.96
C ASP A 291 -15.99 1.02 13.17
N LEU A 292 -16.01 0.94 11.83
CA LEU A 292 -14.79 0.71 11.02
C LEU A 292 -13.75 1.84 11.13
N ARG A 293 -14.15 3.01 11.62
CA ARG A 293 -13.26 4.18 11.83
C ARG A 293 -12.60 4.18 13.22
N ARG A 294 -13.06 3.33 14.14
CA ARG A 294 -12.49 3.23 15.49
C ARG A 294 -11.12 2.57 15.48
N VAL A 295 -10.25 3.03 16.37
CA VAL A 295 -8.90 2.48 16.57
C VAL A 295 -8.98 1.00 16.92
N GLU A 296 -8.14 0.20 16.27
CA GLU A 296 -8.06 -1.25 16.55
C GLU A 296 -7.19 -1.52 17.77
N TRP A 297 -7.82 -1.58 18.95
CA TRP A 297 -7.12 -1.80 20.21
C TRP A 297 -6.50 -3.20 20.34
N LYS A 298 -6.98 -4.20 19.58
CA LYS A 298 -6.44 -5.57 19.64
C LYS A 298 -5.13 -5.71 18.88
N LEU A 299 -4.80 -4.75 18.00
CA LEU A 299 -3.66 -4.83 17.11
C LEU A 299 -2.34 -5.13 17.85
N PRO A 300 -1.95 -4.44 18.94
CA PRO A 300 -0.69 -4.72 19.63
C PRO A 300 -0.65 -6.14 20.22
N PHE A 301 -1.75 -6.59 20.84
CA PHE A 301 -1.83 -7.92 21.46
C PHE A 301 -1.81 -9.04 20.42
N VAL A 302 -2.60 -8.90 19.34
CA VAL A 302 -2.65 -9.88 18.26
C VAL A 302 -1.32 -9.93 17.52
N ALA A 303 -0.70 -8.79 17.23
CA ALA A 303 0.61 -8.73 16.60
C ALA A 303 1.69 -9.42 17.47
N TRP A 304 1.69 -9.17 18.78
CA TRP A 304 2.59 -9.86 19.71
C TRP A 304 2.38 -11.38 19.72
N LEU A 305 1.13 -11.84 19.79
CA LEU A 305 0.78 -13.25 19.80
C LEU A 305 1.17 -13.96 18.50
N ARG A 306 0.93 -13.30 17.36
CA ARG A 306 1.27 -13.77 16.01
C ARG A 306 2.77 -13.84 15.82
N ASN A 307 3.50 -12.83 16.30
CA ASN A 307 4.95 -12.82 16.29
C ASN A 307 5.54 -13.99 17.08
N ARG A 308 5.03 -14.25 18.29
CA ARG A 308 5.48 -15.37 19.12
C ARG A 308 5.20 -16.75 18.49
N ARG A 309 4.16 -16.85 17.66
CA ARG A 309 3.76 -18.10 17.01
C ARG A 309 4.34 -18.28 15.61
N GLY A 310 5.03 -17.29 15.05
CA GLY A 310 5.52 -17.31 13.67
C GLY A 310 4.41 -17.44 12.63
N LYS A 311 3.25 -16.83 12.88
CA LYS A 311 2.05 -16.94 12.02
C LYS A 311 1.55 -15.55 11.61
N LEU A 312 1.07 -15.42 10.37
CA LEU A 312 0.28 -14.28 9.89
C LEU A 312 -1.21 -14.41 10.28
#